data_AF-A0A832CPB8-F1
#
_entry.id   AF-A0A832CPB8-F1
#
_cell.length_a   1.000
_cell.length_b   1.000
_cell.length_c   1.000
_cell.angle_alpha   90.00
_cell.angle_beta   90.00
_cell.angle_gamma   90.00
#
_symmetry.space_group_name_H-M   'P 1'
#
loop_
_entity.id
_entity.type
_entity.pdbx_description
1 polymer ?
#
loop_
_entity_poly.entity_id
_entity_poly.type
_entity_poly.pdbx_seq_one_letter_code
_entity_poly.pdbx_strand_id
1 'polypeptide(L)'
;MRPEIVLSQLRSAGLYPTIDAPEFREGSLTGNIIGSGRVPVGFTLVMRNPNVSGTIYYTTNGADPRVYYSGLVSTNALVYTQPLVLTRTLTIKARVLSGGTWSALNEATFTVGEIGLPLRITEIMYNPPGGNAYEFIEIQNVGSAPLDIGGFSFQGIGFVFPAGTVIVPGQVLVLANNANPAEFAMRYPGVRVFGYYTGNLNNGGERIAILDRAGHVVIAVHYDDENGWPLAADGSEYSLEIIDPWGDPNAPANWQTSPVLYGRPGLAPSPPAASPVVINELMADNKTAVENEGTYPDWIELYNRSSGPVDISNWSLTDSSEPRKFVFPVGTVDSFRWILGSLVRYSY
;
A
#
# COMPACT_ATOMS: atom_id res chain seq x y z
N MET A 1 19.77 -23.93 -7.06
CA MET A 1 20.21 -24.61 -5.82
C MET A 1 19.12 -25.59 -5.41
N ARG A 2 19.41 -26.78 -4.83
CA ARG A 2 18.40 -27.77 -4.38
C ARG A 2 18.38 -27.86 -2.84
N PRO A 3 17.66 -26.97 -2.13
CA PRO A 3 17.68 -26.88 -0.67
C PRO A 3 17.26 -28.18 0.02
N GLU A 4 16.33 -28.92 -0.58
CA GLU A 4 15.80 -30.17 -0.02
C GLU A 4 16.85 -31.28 0.10
N ILE A 5 17.80 -31.35 -0.85
CA ILE A 5 18.89 -32.34 -0.81
C ILE A 5 19.83 -32.04 0.36
N VAL A 6 20.18 -30.76 0.55
CA VAL A 6 21.06 -30.33 1.64
C VAL A 6 20.39 -30.58 2.99
N LEU A 7 19.11 -30.23 3.14
CA LEU A 7 18.35 -30.46 4.37
C LEU A 7 18.26 -31.96 4.72
N SER A 8 18.03 -32.81 3.71
CA SER A 8 17.99 -34.27 3.86
C SER A 8 19.35 -34.85 4.30
N GLN A 9 20.45 -34.35 3.73
CA GLN A 9 21.80 -34.74 4.13
C GLN A 9 22.11 -34.33 5.58
N LEU A 10 21.75 -33.10 5.99
CA LEU A 10 21.95 -32.63 7.36
C LEU A 10 21.14 -33.44 8.38
N ARG A 11 19.90 -33.82 8.04
CA ARG A 11 19.09 -34.73 8.87
C ARG A 11 19.72 -36.10 8.99
N SER A 12 20.19 -36.67 7.87
CA SER A 12 20.84 -37.99 7.85
C SER A 12 22.13 -38.02 8.67
N ALA A 13 22.83 -36.90 8.74
CA ALA A 13 24.03 -36.73 9.55
C ALA A 13 23.75 -36.36 11.02
N GLY A 14 22.48 -36.23 11.43
CA GLY A 14 22.09 -35.80 12.78
C GLY A 14 22.42 -34.34 13.10
N LEU A 15 22.74 -33.53 12.08
CA LEU A 15 23.10 -32.12 12.20
C LEU A 15 21.88 -31.17 12.12
N TYR A 16 20.71 -31.71 11.79
CA TYR A 16 19.46 -30.96 11.73
C TYR A 16 18.28 -31.78 12.27
N PRO A 17 17.35 -31.18 13.03
CA PRO A 17 16.18 -31.89 13.54
C PRO A 17 15.32 -32.52 12.44
N THR A 18 14.78 -33.70 12.72
CA THR A 18 13.85 -34.39 11.83
C THR A 18 12.45 -33.77 11.84
N ILE A 19 12.10 -33.05 12.91
CA ILE A 19 10.85 -32.28 13.02
C ILE A 19 11.02 -30.94 12.31
N ASP A 20 10.11 -30.64 11.39
CA ASP A 20 10.05 -29.37 10.68
C ASP A 20 9.65 -28.22 11.61
N ALA A 21 10.24 -27.06 11.39
CA ALA A 21 9.91 -25.85 12.14
C ALA A 21 8.47 -25.40 11.85
N PRO A 22 7.80 -24.70 12.77
CA PRO A 22 6.50 -24.12 12.48
C PRO A 22 6.62 -23.05 11.39
N GLU A 23 5.63 -22.95 10.52
CA GLU A 23 5.56 -21.93 9.48
C GLU A 23 4.78 -20.72 9.99
N PHE A 24 5.28 -19.53 9.74
CA PHE A 24 4.52 -18.29 9.92
C PHE A 24 3.73 -18.02 8.64
N ARG A 25 2.41 -17.83 8.76
CA ARG A 25 1.48 -17.67 7.65
C ARG A 25 0.58 -16.46 7.82
N GLU A 26 0.26 -15.83 6.71
CA GLU A 26 -0.65 -14.69 6.65
C GLU A 26 -2.12 -15.13 6.74
N GLY A 27 -2.84 -14.64 7.75
CA GLY A 27 -4.31 -14.67 7.86
C GLY A 27 -4.94 -16.05 8.13
N SER A 28 -4.42 -17.13 7.56
CA SER A 28 -5.00 -18.48 7.62
C SER A 28 -3.93 -19.58 7.61
N LEU A 29 -4.34 -20.83 7.87
CA LEU A 29 -3.45 -22.00 7.81
C LEU A 29 -2.95 -22.30 6.39
N THR A 30 -3.62 -21.79 5.35
CA THR A 30 -3.25 -21.96 3.95
C THR A 30 -2.65 -20.70 3.31
N GLY A 31 -2.57 -19.60 4.05
CA GLY A 31 -2.00 -18.34 3.57
C GLY A 31 -0.49 -18.42 3.32
N ASN A 32 0.05 -17.40 2.67
CA ASN A 32 1.47 -17.35 2.27
C ASN A 32 2.41 -17.53 3.47
N ILE A 33 3.49 -18.28 3.28
CA ILE A 33 4.56 -18.37 4.28
C ILE A 33 5.30 -17.04 4.30
N ILE A 34 5.46 -16.48 5.49
CA ILE A 34 6.08 -15.16 5.71
C ILE A 34 7.24 -15.26 6.70
N GLY A 35 8.19 -14.33 6.59
CA GLY A 35 9.32 -14.16 7.51
C GLY A 35 9.28 -12.79 8.18
N SER A 36 10.43 -12.33 8.70
CA SER A 36 10.57 -10.96 9.21
C SER A 36 10.12 -9.94 8.16
N GLY A 37 9.42 -8.90 8.60
CA GLY A 37 8.88 -7.91 7.69
C GLY A 37 8.03 -6.85 8.38
N ARG A 38 7.56 -5.88 7.59
CA ARG A 38 6.57 -4.90 8.03
C ARG A 38 5.17 -5.45 7.76
N VAL A 39 4.26 -5.22 8.69
CA VAL A 39 2.86 -5.65 8.59
C VAL A 39 1.93 -4.55 9.15
N PRO A 40 0.70 -4.42 8.64
CA PRO A 40 -0.26 -3.43 9.14
C PRO A 40 -0.68 -3.72 10.59
N VAL A 41 -1.18 -2.70 11.28
CA VAL A 41 -1.84 -2.90 12.58
C VAL A 41 -3.03 -3.83 12.43
N GLY A 42 -3.17 -4.82 13.33
CA GLY A 42 -4.22 -5.82 13.24
C GLY A 42 -3.90 -7.00 12.31
N PHE A 43 -2.68 -7.06 11.75
CA PHE A 43 -2.25 -8.19 10.95
C PHE A 43 -2.42 -9.51 11.72
N THR A 44 -3.07 -10.48 11.09
CA THR A 44 -3.33 -11.80 11.69
C THR A 44 -2.24 -12.77 11.28
N LEU A 45 -1.35 -13.10 12.22
CA LEU A 45 -0.31 -14.11 12.07
C LEU A 45 -0.84 -15.48 12.50
N VAL A 46 -0.77 -16.45 11.59
CA VAL A 46 -1.08 -17.84 11.85
C VAL A 46 0.20 -18.66 11.92
N MET A 47 0.32 -19.55 12.90
CA MET A 47 1.42 -20.53 12.94
C MET A 47 0.89 -21.90 12.53
N ARG A 48 1.44 -22.49 11.46
CA ARG A 48 1.09 -23.84 11.02
C ARG A 48 2.17 -24.83 11.46
N ASN A 49 1.74 -25.97 12.01
CA ASN A 49 2.62 -27.12 12.22
C ASN A 49 2.60 -27.96 10.94
N PRO A 50 3.70 -28.04 10.17
CA PRO A 50 3.74 -28.85 8.94
C PRO A 50 3.90 -30.36 9.23
N ASN A 51 4.19 -30.74 10.47
CA ASN A 51 4.39 -32.13 10.88
C ASN A 51 3.05 -32.84 11.14
N VAL A 52 3.07 -34.18 11.13
CA VAL A 52 1.90 -35.01 11.45
C VAL A 52 1.36 -34.82 12.88
N SER A 53 2.21 -34.38 13.80
CA SER A 53 1.87 -34.16 15.20
C SER A 53 2.83 -33.15 15.85
N GLY A 54 2.50 -32.73 17.07
CA GLY A 54 3.35 -31.85 17.88
C GLY A 54 2.69 -30.52 18.22
N THR A 55 3.15 -29.94 19.31
CA THR A 55 2.64 -28.67 19.84
C THR A 55 3.58 -27.54 19.47
N ILE A 56 3.05 -26.45 18.92
CA ILE A 56 3.83 -25.24 18.67
C ILE A 56 3.96 -24.47 19.99
N TYR A 57 5.20 -24.19 20.36
CA TYR A 57 5.56 -23.25 21.42
C TYR A 57 6.22 -22.03 20.81
N TYR A 58 5.84 -20.84 21.27
CA TYR A 58 6.40 -19.59 20.78
C TYR A 58 6.64 -18.59 21.89
N THR A 59 7.48 -17.60 21.63
CA THR A 59 7.64 -16.38 22.45
C THR A 59 7.43 -15.16 21.57
N THR A 60 7.15 -14.01 22.19
CA THR A 60 6.97 -12.71 21.49
C THR A 60 8.01 -11.67 21.89
N ASN A 61 8.94 -12.04 22.77
CA ASN A 61 9.99 -11.20 23.33
C ASN A 61 11.39 -11.56 22.81
N GLY A 62 11.49 -12.36 21.75
CA GLY A 62 12.77 -12.79 21.17
C GLY A 62 13.55 -13.85 21.97
N ALA A 63 12.98 -14.43 23.03
CA ALA A 63 13.59 -15.58 23.74
C ALA A 63 13.31 -16.90 22.99
N ASP A 64 14.22 -17.88 23.04
CA ASP A 64 13.92 -19.22 22.49
C ASP A 64 12.83 -19.91 23.36
N PRO A 65 11.78 -20.52 22.78
CA PRO A 65 10.79 -21.29 23.54
C PRO A 65 11.35 -22.55 24.20
N ARG A 66 12.55 -22.99 23.81
CA ARG A 66 13.30 -24.09 24.43
C ARG A 66 14.38 -23.55 25.35
N VAL A 67 14.46 -24.07 26.58
CA VAL A 67 15.61 -23.81 27.47
C VAL A 67 16.85 -24.52 26.91
N TYR A 68 17.91 -23.75 26.69
CA TYR A 68 19.16 -24.27 26.17
C TYR A 68 19.75 -25.34 27.12
N TYR A 69 20.36 -26.38 26.54
CA TYR A 69 20.88 -27.59 27.19
C TYR A 69 19.88 -28.53 27.88
N SER A 70 18.82 -28.04 28.54
CA SER A 70 17.87 -28.92 29.23
C SER A 70 16.77 -29.48 28.31
N GLY A 71 16.46 -28.77 27.22
CA GLY A 71 15.36 -29.15 26.32
C GLY A 71 13.97 -28.99 26.94
N LEU A 72 13.87 -28.42 28.15
CA LEU A 72 12.59 -28.08 28.77
C LEU A 72 11.93 -26.91 28.04
N VAL A 73 10.61 -26.82 28.17
CA VAL A 73 9.84 -25.65 27.72
C VAL A 73 10.24 -24.44 28.57
N SER A 74 10.59 -23.34 27.91
CA SER A 74 10.92 -22.07 28.56
C SER A 74 9.70 -21.50 29.30
N THR A 75 9.90 -20.86 30.45
CA THR A 75 8.82 -20.17 31.17
C THR A 75 8.26 -18.97 30.38
N ASN A 76 8.99 -18.48 29.38
CA ASN A 76 8.53 -17.43 28.46
C ASN A 76 7.71 -17.99 27.29
N ALA A 77 7.65 -19.31 27.13
CA ALA A 77 6.98 -19.95 26.00
C ALA A 77 5.47 -20.04 26.23
N LEU A 78 4.72 -19.72 25.19
CA LEU A 78 3.28 -19.88 25.10
C LEU A 78 2.96 -21.03 24.15
N VAL A 79 1.90 -21.76 24.44
CA VAL A 79 1.33 -22.74 23.51
C VAL A 79 0.50 -21.99 22.47
N TYR A 80 0.74 -22.24 21.19
CA TYR A 80 -0.07 -21.66 20.12
C TYR A 80 -1.40 -22.42 19.98
N THR A 81 -2.50 -21.74 20.29
CA THR A 81 -3.87 -22.29 20.21
C THR A 81 -4.77 -21.51 19.24
N GLN A 82 -4.39 -20.29 18.88
CA GLN A 82 -5.17 -19.39 18.03
C GLN A 82 -4.26 -18.40 17.30
N PRO A 83 -4.71 -17.81 16.18
CA PRO A 83 -3.98 -16.76 15.47
C PRO A 83 -3.61 -15.57 16.36
N LEU A 84 -2.46 -14.97 16.10
CA LEU A 84 -2.00 -13.76 16.78
C LEU A 84 -2.40 -12.54 15.95
N VAL A 85 -3.13 -11.62 16.57
CA VAL A 85 -3.34 -10.28 16.01
C VAL A 85 -2.19 -9.39 16.46
N LEU A 86 -1.38 -8.92 15.51
CA LEU A 86 -0.20 -8.13 15.79
C LEU A 86 -0.58 -6.64 15.88
N THR A 87 -0.45 -6.05 17.06
CA THR A 87 -0.77 -4.64 17.34
C THR A 87 0.44 -3.78 17.68
N ARG A 88 1.62 -4.40 17.81
CA ARG A 88 2.91 -3.77 18.11
C ARG A 88 4.04 -4.62 17.56
N THR A 89 5.21 -4.02 17.37
CA THR A 89 6.41 -4.75 16.93
C THR A 89 6.75 -5.88 17.89
N LEU A 90 6.95 -7.08 17.36
CA LEU A 90 7.31 -8.28 18.12
C LEU A 90 8.41 -9.06 17.38
N THR A 91 9.34 -9.62 18.15
CA THR A 91 10.22 -10.69 17.67
C THR A 91 9.66 -12.01 18.15
N ILE A 92 9.17 -12.81 17.21
CA ILE A 92 8.51 -14.07 17.46
C ILE A 92 9.49 -15.20 17.17
N LYS A 93 9.65 -16.09 18.15
CA LYS A 93 10.45 -17.31 18.06
C LYS A 93 9.56 -18.49 18.32
N ALA A 94 9.53 -19.46 17.42
CA ALA A 94 8.64 -20.62 17.52
C ALA A 94 9.35 -21.93 17.18
N ARG A 95 8.93 -23.00 17.87
CA ARG A 95 9.35 -24.38 17.62
C ARG A 95 8.16 -25.33 17.79
N VAL A 96 8.22 -26.48 17.13
CA VAL A 96 7.33 -27.63 17.39
C VAL A 96 8.03 -28.56 18.38
N LEU A 97 7.30 -29.02 19.40
CA LEU A 97 7.72 -30.12 20.28
C LEU A 97 6.83 -31.34 20.00
N SER A 98 7.43 -32.45 19.55
CA SER A 98 6.73 -33.71 19.31
C SER A 98 7.52 -34.88 19.87
N GLY A 99 6.89 -35.72 20.70
CA GLY A 99 7.53 -36.90 21.30
C GLY A 99 8.83 -36.57 22.07
N GLY A 100 8.91 -35.40 22.71
CA GLY A 100 10.11 -34.94 23.41
C GLY A 100 11.21 -34.34 22.51
N THR A 101 11.01 -34.33 21.19
CA THR A 101 11.96 -33.77 20.22
C THR A 101 11.51 -32.40 19.74
N TRP A 102 12.43 -31.43 19.79
CA TRP A 102 12.20 -30.08 19.28
C TRP A 102 12.56 -29.97 17.80
N SER A 103 11.75 -29.24 17.03
CA SER A 103 12.10 -28.77 15.69
C SER A 103 13.26 -27.78 15.71
N ALA A 104 13.73 -27.41 14.52
CA ALA A 104 14.51 -26.17 14.36
C ALA A 104 13.71 -24.94 14.79
N LEU A 105 14.42 -23.83 15.06
CA LEU A 105 13.81 -22.54 15.40
C LEU A 105 13.33 -21.86 14.14
N ASN A 106 12.09 -21.38 14.13
CA ASN A 106 11.68 -20.32 13.21
C ASN A 106 11.62 -18.99 13.98
N GLU A 107 12.23 -17.95 13.44
CA GLU A 107 12.32 -16.63 14.04
C GLU A 107 11.95 -15.57 13.02
N ALA A 108 11.09 -14.63 13.42
CA ALA A 108 10.74 -13.47 12.62
C ALA A 108 10.52 -12.25 13.51
N THR A 109 11.05 -11.11 13.08
CA THR A 109 10.69 -9.80 13.65
C THR A 109 9.65 -9.16 12.75
N PHE A 110 8.44 -8.99 13.29
CA PHE A 110 7.37 -8.24 12.64
C PHE A 110 7.36 -6.84 13.20
N THR A 111 7.70 -5.88 12.36
CA THR A 111 7.54 -4.47 12.71
C THR A 111 6.10 -4.09 12.42
N VAL A 112 5.29 -3.97 13.47
CA VAL A 112 3.92 -3.47 13.34
C VAL A 112 3.99 -1.97 13.45
N GLY A 113 3.70 -1.30 12.34
CA GLY A 113 3.55 0.14 12.30
C GLY A 113 2.46 0.49 11.31
N GLU A 114 1.63 1.45 11.68
CA GLU A 114 1.13 2.40 10.70
C GLU A 114 2.37 3.15 10.18
N ILE A 115 2.68 3.11 8.89
CA ILE A 115 3.79 3.93 8.37
C ILE A 115 3.36 5.39 8.46
N GLY A 116 4.16 6.18 9.19
CA GLY A 116 3.93 7.61 9.38
C GLY A 116 2.76 7.89 10.31
N LEU A 117 2.56 9.16 10.63
CA LEU A 117 1.30 9.59 11.23
C LEU A 117 0.19 9.26 10.21
N PRO A 118 -1.01 8.84 10.65
CA PRO A 118 -2.11 8.48 9.75
C PRO A 118 -2.77 9.73 9.13
N LEU A 119 -1.95 10.72 8.79
CA LEU A 119 -2.29 11.95 8.10
C LEU A 119 -2.04 11.74 6.61
N ARG A 120 -3.06 11.98 5.78
CA ARG A 120 -2.97 11.83 4.33
C ARG A 120 -3.45 13.09 3.65
N ILE A 121 -2.84 13.40 2.50
CA ILE A 121 -3.38 14.36 1.55
C ILE A 121 -4.37 13.59 0.69
N THR A 122 -5.63 14.00 0.69
CA THR A 122 -6.75 13.22 0.14
C THR A 122 -7.35 13.81 -1.12
N GLU A 123 -7.27 15.12 -1.29
CA GLU A 123 -7.79 15.81 -2.47
C GLU A 123 -6.94 17.05 -2.79
N ILE A 124 -6.70 17.29 -4.08
CA ILE A 124 -5.91 18.43 -4.57
C ILE A 124 -6.61 19.04 -5.79
N MET A 125 -7.00 20.31 -5.67
CA MET A 125 -7.51 21.12 -6.78
C MET A 125 -6.40 22.08 -7.21
N TYR A 126 -5.53 21.65 -8.12
CA TYR A 126 -4.31 22.39 -8.49
C TYR A 126 -4.47 23.32 -9.71
N ASN A 127 -5.42 23.04 -10.61
CA ASN A 127 -5.68 23.90 -11.77
C ASN A 127 -7.20 24.13 -11.98
N PRO A 128 -7.88 24.81 -11.05
CA PRO A 128 -9.32 25.06 -11.17
C PRO A 128 -9.64 26.16 -12.21
N PRO A 129 -10.74 26.01 -12.97
CA PRO A 129 -11.25 27.09 -13.82
C PRO A 129 -11.62 28.33 -13.01
N GLY A 130 -11.18 29.50 -13.47
CA GLY A 130 -11.27 30.74 -12.72
C GLY A 130 -10.04 31.04 -11.84
N GLY A 131 -9.04 30.16 -11.83
CA GLY A 131 -7.72 30.42 -11.27
C GLY A 131 -7.57 30.11 -9.78
N ASN A 132 -6.43 30.50 -9.24
CA ASN A 132 -5.95 30.14 -7.89
C ASN A 132 -6.92 30.41 -6.73
N ALA A 133 -7.87 31.34 -6.88
CA ALA A 133 -8.93 31.61 -5.90
C ALA A 133 -9.75 30.36 -5.51
N TYR A 134 -9.72 29.31 -6.33
CA TYR A 134 -10.46 28.07 -6.12
C TYR A 134 -9.57 26.87 -5.82
N GLU A 135 -8.26 27.06 -5.68
CA GLU A 135 -7.36 25.98 -5.31
C GLU A 135 -7.58 25.58 -3.86
N PHE A 136 -7.49 24.28 -3.60
CA PHE A 136 -7.53 23.73 -2.25
C PHE A 136 -6.72 22.45 -2.14
N ILE A 137 -6.31 22.15 -0.90
CA ILE A 137 -5.72 20.88 -0.50
C ILE A 137 -6.55 20.35 0.66
N GLU A 138 -6.86 19.06 0.60
CA GLU A 138 -7.54 18.36 1.66
C GLU A 138 -6.59 17.39 2.37
N ILE A 139 -6.73 17.31 3.69
CA ILE A 139 -6.04 16.30 4.51
C ILE A 139 -7.02 15.56 5.41
N GLN A 140 -6.71 14.30 5.69
CA GLN A 140 -7.52 13.44 6.55
C GLN A 140 -6.67 12.68 7.56
N ASN A 141 -7.22 12.50 8.76
CA ASN A 141 -6.75 11.47 9.69
C ASN A 141 -7.44 10.15 9.37
N VAL A 142 -6.72 9.23 8.73
CA VAL A 142 -7.23 7.91 8.34
C VAL A 142 -7.03 6.84 9.43
N GLY A 143 -6.45 7.24 10.57
CA GLY A 143 -6.14 6.37 11.68
C GLY A 143 -7.30 6.23 12.66
N SER A 144 -7.07 5.44 13.71
CA SER A 144 -8.08 5.12 14.72
C SER A 144 -8.02 5.99 15.98
N ALA A 145 -7.03 6.88 16.08
CA ALA A 145 -6.83 7.76 17.24
C ALA A 145 -6.73 9.25 16.84
N PRO A 146 -7.11 10.19 17.73
CA PRO A 146 -6.86 11.61 17.51
C PRO A 146 -5.36 11.89 17.31
N LEU A 147 -5.06 12.77 16.36
CA LEU A 147 -3.70 13.12 15.98
C LEU A 147 -3.46 14.62 16.22
N ASP A 148 -2.47 14.95 17.04
CA ASP A 148 -2.01 16.33 17.21
C ASP A 148 -1.04 16.72 16.09
N ILE A 149 -1.47 17.68 15.27
CA ILE A 149 -0.72 18.23 14.15
C ILE A 149 -0.35 19.70 14.38
N GLY A 150 -0.61 20.27 15.56
CA GLY A 150 -0.35 21.68 15.82
C GLY A 150 1.13 22.02 15.68
N GLY A 151 1.49 22.99 14.85
CA GLY A 151 2.88 23.35 14.53
C GLY A 151 3.51 22.51 13.42
N PHE A 152 2.77 21.59 12.78
CA PHE A 152 3.19 21.04 11.50
C PHE A 152 3.12 22.12 10.43
N SER A 153 3.87 21.99 9.35
CA SER A 153 3.91 22.97 8.26
C SER A 153 3.85 22.32 6.90
N PHE A 154 3.40 23.07 5.90
CA PHE A 154 3.52 22.64 4.51
C PHE A 154 4.84 23.07 3.89
N GLN A 155 5.30 22.25 2.96
CA GLN A 155 6.24 22.59 1.89
C GLN A 155 5.45 22.58 0.57
N GLY A 156 5.69 23.56 -0.30
CA GLY A 156 4.92 23.80 -1.54
C GLY A 156 4.00 25.03 -1.40
N ILE A 157 3.29 25.11 -0.28
CA ILE A 157 2.47 26.28 0.10
C ILE A 157 2.89 26.85 1.46
N GLY A 158 2.55 28.10 1.72
CA GLY A 158 2.75 28.75 3.02
C GLY A 158 1.60 28.47 3.97
N PHE A 159 1.74 27.44 4.81
CA PHE A 159 0.79 27.14 5.88
C PHE A 159 1.47 26.45 7.06
N VAL A 160 1.07 26.84 8.28
CA VAL A 160 1.47 26.19 9.54
C VAL A 160 0.21 25.95 10.35
N PHE A 161 0.02 24.72 10.82
CA PHE A 161 -1.13 24.39 11.65
C PHE A 161 -1.02 25.13 13.00
N PRO A 162 -2.08 25.82 13.47
CA PRO A 162 -2.05 26.46 14.77
C PRO A 162 -1.72 25.48 15.90
N ALA A 163 -1.00 25.94 16.93
CA ALA A 163 -0.70 25.14 18.10
C ALA A 163 -1.98 24.56 18.74
N GLY A 164 -1.94 23.30 19.15
CA GLY A 164 -3.09 22.58 19.72
C GLY A 164 -4.11 22.08 18.69
N THR A 165 -3.82 22.16 17.39
CA THR A 165 -4.66 21.55 16.35
C THR A 165 -4.62 20.02 16.48
N VAL A 166 -5.77 19.43 16.81
CA VAL A 166 -5.97 17.98 16.86
C VAL A 166 -6.99 17.60 15.80
N ILE A 167 -6.65 16.62 14.97
CA ILE A 167 -7.54 16.03 13.97
C ILE A 167 -8.02 14.66 14.49
N VAL A 168 -9.33 14.51 14.69
CA VAL A 168 -9.91 13.26 15.23
C VAL A 168 -10.03 12.18 14.13
N PRO A 169 -10.19 10.89 14.47
CA PRO A 169 -10.32 9.81 13.48
C PRO A 169 -11.38 10.11 12.42
N GLY A 170 -11.02 9.94 11.15
CA GLY A 170 -11.86 10.19 9.99
C GLY A 170 -12.12 11.66 9.66
N GLN A 171 -11.68 12.60 10.50
CA GLN A 171 -11.89 14.03 10.25
C GLN A 171 -11.07 14.48 9.03
N VAL A 172 -11.73 15.32 8.22
CA VAL A 172 -11.19 15.95 7.03
C VAL A 172 -11.02 17.45 7.29
N LEU A 173 -9.87 18.01 6.90
CA LEU A 173 -9.60 19.44 6.95
C LEU A 173 -9.32 19.98 5.54
N VAL A 174 -10.00 21.07 5.19
CA VAL A 174 -9.82 21.77 3.90
C VAL A 174 -8.95 23.01 4.11
N LEU A 175 -7.87 23.11 3.34
CA LEU A 175 -7.06 24.33 3.22
C LEU A 175 -7.31 24.95 1.86
N ALA A 176 -7.76 26.20 1.82
CA ALA A 176 -8.03 26.92 0.57
C ALA A 176 -6.99 28.01 0.31
N ASN A 177 -6.79 28.39 -0.95
CA ASN A 177 -5.91 29.51 -1.29
C ASN A 177 -6.47 30.84 -0.74
N ASN A 178 -5.61 31.73 -0.23
CA ASN A 178 -6.01 33.02 0.31
C ASN A 178 -6.28 34.12 -0.74
N ALA A 179 -6.17 33.82 -2.04
CA ALA A 179 -6.36 34.78 -3.12
C ALA A 179 -7.76 35.43 -3.10
N ASN A 180 -8.82 34.64 -2.89
CA ASN A 180 -10.17 35.19 -2.73
C ASN A 180 -11.11 34.26 -1.93
N PRO A 181 -11.10 34.35 -0.58
CA PRO A 181 -11.96 33.56 0.30
C PRO A 181 -13.47 33.67 0.02
N ALA A 182 -13.94 34.82 -0.47
CA ALA A 182 -15.36 35.05 -0.73
C ALA A 182 -15.84 34.30 -1.98
N GLU A 183 -15.06 34.34 -3.07
CA GLU A 183 -15.35 33.57 -4.28
C GLU A 183 -15.26 32.06 -4.03
N PHE A 184 -14.28 31.62 -3.22
CA PHE A 184 -14.20 30.23 -2.79
C PHE A 184 -15.50 29.79 -2.08
N ALA A 185 -15.97 30.59 -1.12
CA ALA A 185 -17.21 30.30 -0.37
C ALA A 185 -18.46 30.32 -1.27
N MET A 186 -18.47 31.12 -2.33
CA MET A 186 -19.55 31.14 -3.32
C MET A 186 -19.58 29.88 -4.18
N ARG A 187 -18.41 29.38 -4.61
CA ARG A 187 -18.30 28.13 -5.38
C ARG A 187 -18.57 26.90 -4.52
N TYR A 188 -18.13 26.93 -3.27
CA TYR A 188 -18.20 25.81 -2.31
C TYR A 188 -19.11 26.13 -1.12
N PRO A 189 -20.43 26.34 -1.34
CA PRO A 189 -21.33 26.73 -0.27
C PRO A 189 -21.42 25.64 0.82
N GLY A 190 -21.22 26.05 2.07
CA GLY A 190 -21.31 25.16 3.24
C GLY A 190 -20.03 24.37 3.56
N VAL A 191 -18.99 24.47 2.72
CA VAL A 191 -17.68 23.85 3.01
C VAL A 191 -16.99 24.60 4.15
N ARG A 192 -16.60 23.86 5.19
CA ARG A 192 -15.85 24.41 6.31
C ARG A 192 -14.36 24.45 5.96
N VAL A 193 -13.88 25.62 5.54
CA VAL A 193 -12.45 25.87 5.38
C VAL A 193 -11.78 25.91 6.76
N PHE A 194 -10.77 25.06 6.98
CA PHE A 194 -9.99 25.04 8.21
C PHE A 194 -9.03 26.23 8.29
N GLY A 195 -8.40 26.56 7.16
CA GLY A 195 -7.48 27.70 7.06
C GLY A 195 -7.21 28.08 5.62
N TYR A 196 -6.67 29.29 5.44
CA TYR A 196 -6.25 29.79 4.14
C TYR A 196 -4.72 29.82 4.07
N TYR A 197 -4.16 29.24 3.01
CA TYR A 197 -2.71 29.23 2.78
C TYR A 197 -2.27 30.34 1.83
N THR A 198 -0.99 30.68 1.86
CA THR A 198 -0.35 31.60 0.92
C THR A 198 0.45 30.84 -0.15
N GLY A 199 0.73 31.47 -1.29
CA GLY A 199 1.34 30.78 -2.44
C GLY A 199 0.25 30.23 -3.36
N ASN A 200 0.63 29.49 -4.39
CA ASN A 200 -0.30 28.84 -5.32
C ASN A 200 0.20 27.43 -5.60
N LEU A 201 -0.73 26.57 -5.97
CA LEU A 201 -0.39 25.28 -6.54
C LEU A 201 0.14 25.45 -7.96
N ASN A 202 1.12 24.64 -8.35
CA ASN A 202 1.60 24.65 -9.73
C ASN A 202 0.65 23.87 -10.64
N ASN A 203 0.19 24.52 -11.71
CA ASN A 203 -0.69 23.91 -12.70
C ASN A 203 -0.04 22.74 -13.44
N GLY A 204 1.29 22.72 -13.58
CA GLY A 204 2.02 21.62 -14.25
C GLY A 204 2.63 20.59 -13.30
N GLY A 205 2.10 20.48 -12.07
CA GLY A 205 2.65 19.59 -11.05
C GLY A 205 3.71 20.19 -10.14
N GLU A 206 3.76 19.67 -8.91
CA GLU A 206 4.84 19.95 -7.95
C GLU A 206 4.85 18.93 -6.80
N ARG A 207 5.86 19.06 -5.94
CA ARG A 207 5.92 18.32 -4.68
C ARG A 207 5.32 19.14 -3.53
N ILE A 208 4.22 18.65 -2.97
CA ILE A 208 3.66 19.13 -1.70
C ILE A 208 4.04 18.15 -0.59
N ALA A 209 4.44 18.66 0.57
CA ALA A 209 4.68 17.83 1.75
C ALA A 209 4.17 18.48 3.02
N ILE A 210 3.75 17.64 3.98
CA ILE A 210 3.53 18.04 5.36
C ILE A 210 4.77 17.66 6.16
N LEU A 211 5.30 18.62 6.89
CA LEU A 211 6.46 18.48 7.76
C LEU A 211 6.02 18.49 9.22
N ASP A 212 6.67 17.67 10.05
CA ASP A 212 6.51 17.72 11.49
C ASP A 212 7.18 18.98 12.09
N ARG A 213 7.06 19.17 13.40
CA ARG A 213 7.63 20.32 14.13
C ARG A 213 9.17 20.40 14.05
N ALA A 214 9.83 19.30 13.73
CA ALA A 214 11.28 19.21 13.57
C ALA A 214 11.70 19.37 12.09
N GLY A 215 10.75 19.53 11.17
CA GLY A 215 10.99 19.66 9.73
C GLY A 215 11.11 18.34 8.98
N HIS A 216 10.82 17.19 9.60
CA HIS A 216 10.82 15.92 8.90
C HIS A 216 9.55 15.73 8.09
N VAL A 217 9.65 15.10 6.92
CA VAL A 217 8.50 14.79 6.07
C VAL A 217 7.62 13.74 6.76
N VAL A 218 6.34 14.08 6.96
CA VAL A 218 5.29 13.17 7.44
C VAL A 218 4.65 12.44 6.26
N ILE A 219 4.22 13.21 5.26
CA ILE A 219 3.62 12.72 4.02
C ILE A 219 3.96 13.70 2.90
N ALA A 220 4.15 13.19 1.69
CA ALA A 220 4.41 14.01 0.51
C ALA A 220 3.80 13.36 -0.73
N VAL A 221 3.38 14.22 -1.66
CA VAL A 221 2.91 13.86 -2.99
C VAL A 221 3.65 14.73 -4.00
N HIS A 222 4.18 14.11 -5.05
CA HIS A 222 4.64 14.79 -6.25
C HIS A 222 3.57 14.61 -7.32
N TYR A 223 2.57 15.50 -7.35
CA TYR A 223 1.52 15.43 -8.34
C TYR A 223 1.98 16.05 -9.65
N ASP A 224 1.31 15.67 -10.74
CA ASP A 224 1.64 16.05 -12.10
C ASP A 224 0.35 16.16 -12.92
N ASP A 225 0.42 16.76 -14.10
CA ASP A 225 -0.64 16.80 -15.12
C ASP A 225 -0.39 15.80 -16.26
N GLU A 226 0.76 15.12 -16.26
CA GLU A 226 1.14 14.11 -17.26
C GLU A 226 1.33 12.70 -16.65
N ASN A 227 1.92 11.78 -17.42
CA ASN A 227 2.49 10.51 -16.92
C ASN A 227 1.54 9.57 -16.15
N GLY A 228 0.24 9.62 -16.46
CA GLY A 228 -0.77 8.76 -15.86
C GLY A 228 -1.54 9.40 -14.71
N TRP A 229 -1.24 10.67 -14.39
CA TRP A 229 -2.11 11.45 -13.51
C TRP A 229 -3.45 11.76 -14.19
N PRO A 230 -4.56 11.86 -13.44
CA PRO A 230 -5.87 12.16 -14.00
C PRO A 230 -5.94 13.49 -14.76
N LEU A 231 -5.96 13.43 -16.10
CA LEU A 231 -6.00 14.62 -16.98
C LEU A 231 -7.23 15.52 -16.77
N ALA A 232 -8.36 14.96 -16.33
CA ALA A 232 -9.54 15.76 -16.07
C ALA A 232 -9.38 16.69 -14.85
N ALA A 233 -8.40 16.43 -13.98
CA ALA A 233 -8.03 17.34 -12.90
C ALA A 233 -7.17 18.52 -13.37
N ASP A 234 -6.68 18.49 -14.61
CA ASP A 234 -5.94 19.58 -15.24
C ASP A 234 -6.91 20.52 -15.99
N GLY A 235 -7.35 21.60 -15.34
CA GLY A 235 -8.09 22.67 -16.01
C GLY A 235 -9.53 22.33 -16.43
N SER A 236 -9.98 21.09 -16.24
CA SER A 236 -11.29 20.60 -16.68
C SER A 236 -12.34 20.52 -15.54
N GLU A 237 -12.20 21.39 -14.53
CA GLU A 237 -13.09 21.54 -13.38
C GLU A 237 -13.04 20.45 -12.31
N TYR A 238 -12.32 19.35 -12.49
CA TYR A 238 -12.22 18.29 -11.46
C TYR A 238 -10.96 18.46 -10.60
N SER A 239 -10.94 17.79 -9.44
CA SER A 239 -9.76 17.67 -8.58
C SER A 239 -9.14 16.26 -8.71
N LEU A 240 -7.90 16.15 -8.23
CA LEU A 240 -7.28 14.87 -7.90
C LEU A 240 -7.82 14.39 -6.56
N GLU A 241 -8.27 13.14 -6.49
CA GLU A 241 -8.75 12.50 -5.27
C GLU A 241 -8.02 11.17 -5.05
N ILE A 242 -7.52 10.92 -3.84
CA ILE A 242 -6.79 9.68 -3.51
C ILE A 242 -7.74 8.47 -3.59
N ILE A 243 -7.25 7.33 -4.08
CA ILE A 243 -8.02 6.09 -4.18
C ILE A 243 -7.88 5.26 -2.90
N ASP A 244 -6.63 4.92 -2.56
CA ASP A 244 -6.27 4.23 -1.32
C ASP A 244 -5.40 5.17 -0.47
N PRO A 245 -5.96 5.76 0.61
CA PRO A 245 -5.19 6.59 1.54
C PRO A 245 -4.02 5.86 2.21
N TRP A 246 -3.97 4.53 2.18
CA TRP A 246 -2.83 3.75 2.67
C TRP A 246 -1.82 3.38 1.58
N GLY A 247 -2.14 3.64 0.31
CA GLY A 247 -1.27 3.44 -0.84
C GLY A 247 -0.18 4.51 -0.97
N ASP A 248 0.66 4.37 -2.01
CA ASP A 248 1.70 5.36 -2.31
C ASP A 248 1.07 6.64 -2.88
N PRO A 249 1.21 7.81 -2.23
CA PRO A 249 0.70 9.07 -2.75
C PRO A 249 1.46 9.56 -3.99
N ASN A 250 2.65 9.04 -4.30
CA ASN A 250 3.40 9.41 -5.51
C ASN A 250 3.08 8.52 -6.71
N ALA A 251 2.27 7.47 -6.52
CA ALA A 251 1.81 6.63 -7.61
C ALA A 251 0.60 7.30 -8.29
N PRO A 252 0.67 7.68 -9.58
CA PRO A 252 -0.47 8.29 -10.28
C PRO A 252 -1.71 7.38 -10.28
N ALA A 253 -1.48 6.06 -10.32
CA ALA A 253 -2.53 5.04 -10.26
C ALA A 253 -3.27 4.99 -8.91
N ASN A 254 -2.79 5.69 -7.88
CA ASN A 254 -3.47 5.86 -6.60
C ASN A 254 -4.30 7.15 -6.53
N TRP A 255 -4.45 7.87 -7.65
CA TRP A 255 -5.27 9.06 -7.77
C TRP A 255 -6.32 8.88 -8.86
N GLN A 256 -7.51 9.40 -8.61
CA GLN A 256 -8.63 9.42 -9.55
C GLN A 256 -9.14 10.85 -9.73
N THR A 257 -9.80 11.10 -10.84
CA THR A 257 -10.63 12.30 -11.00
C THR A 257 -11.76 12.27 -9.97
N SER A 258 -12.01 13.39 -9.30
CA SER A 258 -13.17 13.53 -8.43
C SER A 258 -14.48 13.22 -9.18
N PRO A 259 -15.49 12.59 -8.56
CA PRO A 259 -16.69 12.13 -9.25
C PRO A 259 -17.70 13.24 -9.62
N VAL A 260 -17.45 14.49 -9.21
CA VAL A 260 -18.31 15.65 -9.51
C VAL A 260 -17.47 16.86 -9.91
N LEU A 261 -18.06 17.77 -10.69
CA LEU A 261 -17.43 19.04 -11.03
C LEU A 261 -17.09 19.83 -9.76
N TYR A 262 -15.94 20.52 -9.82
CA TYR A 262 -15.32 21.30 -8.75
C TYR A 262 -14.78 20.52 -7.56
N GLY A 263 -14.78 19.19 -7.60
CA GLY A 263 -14.30 18.36 -6.50
C GLY A 263 -15.29 18.28 -5.34
N ARG A 264 -14.85 17.71 -4.22
CA ARG A 264 -15.70 17.44 -3.04
C ARG A 264 -15.06 17.88 -1.72
N PRO A 265 -14.58 19.12 -1.63
CA PRO A 265 -13.84 19.57 -0.46
C PRO A 265 -14.65 19.39 0.83
N GLY A 266 -14.03 18.72 1.80
CA GLY A 266 -14.58 18.44 3.12
C GLY A 266 -15.26 17.07 3.23
N LEU A 267 -15.23 16.24 2.19
CA LEU A 267 -15.77 14.88 2.19
C LEU A 267 -14.64 13.86 2.17
N ALA A 268 -14.88 12.68 2.74
CA ALA A 268 -13.90 11.59 2.65
C ALA A 268 -13.75 11.11 1.19
N PRO A 269 -12.59 10.51 0.84
CA PRO A 269 -12.32 9.97 -0.49
C PRO A 269 -13.43 9.08 -1.03
N SER A 270 -13.76 9.19 -2.32
CA SER A 270 -14.73 8.26 -2.94
C SER A 270 -14.17 6.85 -2.96
N PRO A 271 -15.05 5.84 -2.89
CA PRO A 271 -14.70 4.50 -3.31
C PRO A 271 -14.01 4.53 -4.69
N PRO A 272 -13.02 3.66 -4.93
CA PRO A 272 -12.36 3.55 -6.23
C PRO A 272 -13.38 3.39 -7.34
N ALA A 273 -13.25 4.17 -8.42
CA ALA A 273 -13.99 3.88 -9.64
C ALA A 273 -13.71 2.44 -10.08
N ALA A 274 -14.74 1.64 -10.32
CA ALA A 274 -14.55 0.28 -10.78
C ALA A 274 -13.91 0.31 -12.18
N SER A 275 -12.64 -0.10 -12.28
CA SER A 275 -11.99 -0.20 -13.60
C SER A 275 -12.76 -1.20 -14.47
N PRO A 276 -13.16 -0.83 -15.69
CA PRO A 276 -13.82 -1.75 -16.59
C PRO A 276 -12.87 -2.85 -17.05
N VAL A 277 -11.56 -2.58 -17.10
CA VAL A 277 -10.53 -3.56 -17.48
C VAL A 277 -9.74 -3.98 -16.25
N VAL A 278 -9.53 -5.29 -16.09
CA VAL A 278 -8.77 -5.87 -14.97
C VAL A 278 -7.65 -6.76 -15.49
N ILE A 279 -6.60 -6.95 -14.70
CA ILE A 279 -5.69 -8.08 -14.88
C ILE A 279 -6.47 -9.33 -14.48
N ASN A 280 -6.67 -10.24 -15.42
CA ASN A 280 -7.43 -11.47 -15.22
C ASN A 280 -6.51 -12.66 -14.95
N GLU A 281 -5.39 -12.76 -15.67
CA GLU A 281 -4.43 -13.85 -15.52
C GLU A 281 -2.99 -13.34 -15.72
N LEU A 282 -2.04 -14.02 -15.07
CA LEU A 282 -0.61 -13.78 -15.16
C LEU A 282 0.10 -15.13 -15.26
N MET A 283 0.99 -15.27 -16.24
CA MET A 283 1.92 -16.39 -16.37
C MET A 283 3.35 -15.87 -16.33
N ALA A 284 4.01 -16.02 -15.18
CA ALA A 284 5.38 -15.54 -14.94
C ALA A 284 6.47 -16.63 -15.11
N ASP A 285 6.09 -17.85 -15.52
CA ASP A 285 7.04 -18.92 -15.88
C ASP A 285 6.44 -19.74 -17.03
N ASN A 286 6.32 -19.09 -18.19
CA ASN A 286 5.75 -19.72 -19.38
C ASN A 286 6.78 -20.64 -20.04
N LYS A 287 6.58 -21.96 -19.92
CA LYS A 287 7.47 -22.94 -20.57
C LYS A 287 6.92 -23.49 -21.87
N THR A 288 5.59 -23.59 -21.97
CA THR A 288 4.90 -24.30 -23.06
C THR A 288 3.50 -23.78 -23.34
N ALA A 289 2.96 -22.82 -22.59
CA ALA A 289 1.53 -22.51 -22.61
C ALA A 289 1.14 -21.61 -23.80
N VAL A 290 1.84 -20.49 -23.96
CA VAL A 290 1.60 -19.53 -25.03
C VAL A 290 2.92 -19.23 -25.74
N GLU A 291 3.02 -19.58 -27.01
CA GLU A 291 4.19 -19.25 -27.82
C GLU A 291 4.03 -17.86 -28.45
N ASN A 292 5.08 -17.06 -28.44
CA ASN A 292 5.18 -15.80 -29.17
C ASN A 292 6.57 -15.64 -29.78
N GLU A 293 6.63 -15.39 -31.09
CA GLU A 293 7.88 -15.25 -31.86
C GLU A 293 8.88 -16.41 -31.65
N GLY A 294 8.40 -17.64 -31.48
CA GLY A 294 9.28 -18.82 -31.27
C GLY A 294 9.80 -18.98 -29.85
N THR A 295 9.28 -18.20 -28.90
CA THR A 295 9.64 -18.25 -27.46
C THR A 295 8.38 -18.38 -26.61
N TYR A 296 8.54 -18.66 -25.31
CA TYR A 296 7.45 -18.69 -24.34
C TYR A 296 7.65 -17.56 -23.32
N PRO A 297 7.33 -16.31 -23.67
CA PRO A 297 7.51 -15.19 -22.75
C PRO A 297 6.47 -15.20 -21.64
N ASP A 298 6.76 -14.48 -20.57
CA ASP A 298 5.76 -14.14 -19.57
C ASP A 298 4.64 -13.32 -20.22
N TRP A 299 3.42 -13.56 -19.76
CA TRP A 299 2.26 -12.86 -20.28
C TRP A 299 1.30 -12.47 -19.18
N ILE A 300 0.58 -11.39 -19.44
CA ILE A 300 -0.61 -11.02 -18.68
C ILE A 300 -1.80 -10.97 -19.60
N GLU A 301 -2.96 -11.23 -19.03
CA GLU A 301 -4.24 -11.12 -19.70
C GLU A 301 -5.05 -9.99 -19.08
N LEU A 302 -5.51 -9.08 -19.95
CA LEU A 302 -6.47 -8.07 -19.59
C LEU A 302 -7.89 -8.53 -19.96
N TYR A 303 -8.83 -8.31 -19.05
CA TYR A 303 -10.24 -8.60 -19.25
C TYR A 303 -11.09 -7.34 -19.09
N ASN A 304 -11.70 -6.90 -20.19
CA ASN A 304 -12.75 -5.90 -20.19
C ASN A 304 -14.08 -6.50 -19.69
N ARG A 305 -14.50 -6.08 -18.49
CA ARG A 305 -15.75 -6.42 -17.80
C ARG A 305 -16.93 -5.53 -18.20
N SER A 306 -16.70 -4.50 -19.00
CA SER A 306 -17.78 -3.62 -19.44
C SER A 306 -18.60 -4.24 -20.57
N SER A 307 -19.76 -3.66 -20.87
CA SER A 307 -20.63 -4.09 -21.97
C SER A 307 -20.27 -3.44 -23.31
N GLY A 308 -19.09 -2.82 -23.45
CA GLY A 308 -18.63 -2.17 -24.67
C GLY A 308 -17.11 -2.12 -24.80
N PRO A 309 -16.58 -1.68 -25.95
CA PRO A 309 -15.15 -1.48 -26.11
C PRO A 309 -14.62 -0.43 -25.14
N VAL A 310 -13.43 -0.67 -24.58
CA VAL A 310 -12.70 0.31 -23.75
C VAL A 310 -11.44 0.74 -24.49
N ASP A 311 -11.28 2.06 -24.68
CA ASP A 311 -10.04 2.62 -25.17
C ASP A 311 -9.01 2.58 -24.04
N ILE A 312 -7.95 1.80 -24.25
CA ILE A 312 -6.82 1.67 -23.33
C ILE A 312 -5.56 2.34 -23.89
N SER A 313 -5.71 3.22 -24.88
CA SER A 313 -4.60 4.03 -25.40
C SER A 313 -3.88 4.75 -24.27
N ASN A 314 -2.55 4.74 -24.30
CA ASN A 314 -1.66 5.34 -23.32
C ASN A 314 -1.73 4.76 -21.90
N TRP A 315 -2.56 3.74 -21.64
CA TRP A 315 -2.46 2.96 -20.42
C TRP A 315 -1.09 2.30 -20.34
N SER A 316 -0.64 1.96 -19.13
CA SER A 316 0.65 1.32 -18.97
C SER A 316 0.67 0.17 -17.99
N LEU A 317 1.65 -0.71 -18.20
CA LEU A 317 1.96 -1.84 -17.34
C LEU A 317 3.40 -1.70 -16.86
N THR A 318 3.63 -2.08 -15.61
CA THR A 318 4.96 -2.16 -15.02
C THR A 318 5.03 -3.26 -13.98
N ASP A 319 6.22 -3.81 -13.82
CA ASP A 319 6.61 -4.76 -12.78
C ASP A 319 7.63 -4.14 -11.79
N SER A 320 7.88 -2.82 -11.88
CA SER A 320 8.78 -2.09 -10.98
C SER A 320 8.22 -0.71 -10.62
N SER A 321 9.03 0.09 -9.93
CA SER A 321 8.72 1.49 -9.60
C SER A 321 8.67 2.44 -10.81
N GLU A 322 8.92 1.97 -12.03
CA GLU A 322 8.80 2.77 -13.25
C GLU A 322 7.40 2.60 -13.86
N PRO A 323 6.46 3.54 -13.67
CA PRO A 323 5.02 3.30 -13.91
C PRO A 323 4.65 3.05 -15.38
N ARG A 324 5.54 3.38 -16.34
CA ARG A 324 5.25 3.36 -17.78
C ARG A 324 6.19 2.47 -18.61
N LYS A 325 6.66 1.35 -18.05
CA LYS A 325 7.56 0.40 -18.76
C LYS A 325 6.99 -0.12 -20.08
N PHE A 326 5.71 -0.46 -20.09
CA PHE A 326 4.98 -0.81 -21.30
C PHE A 326 3.79 0.13 -21.44
N VAL A 327 3.65 0.81 -22.57
CA VAL A 327 2.55 1.74 -22.83
C VAL A 327 1.76 1.23 -24.03
N PHE A 328 0.44 1.09 -23.86
CA PHE A 328 -0.45 0.72 -24.94
C PHE A 328 -0.47 1.81 -26.03
N PRO A 329 -0.21 1.48 -27.30
CA PRO A 329 -0.21 2.46 -28.39
C PRO A 329 -1.53 3.21 -28.52
N VAL A 330 -1.49 4.42 -29.07
CA VAL A 330 -2.69 5.17 -29.45
C VAL A 330 -3.55 4.36 -30.43
N GLY A 331 -4.85 4.31 -30.16
CA GLY A 331 -5.83 3.52 -30.91
C GLY A 331 -6.02 2.09 -30.39
N THR A 332 -5.42 1.72 -29.25
CA THR A 332 -5.63 0.41 -28.64
C THR A 332 -7.00 0.34 -27.97
N VAL A 333 -7.89 -0.47 -28.54
CA VAL A 333 -9.24 -0.68 -28.02
C VAL A 333 -9.42 -2.13 -27.61
N ASP A 334 -9.74 -2.38 -26.34
CA ASP A 334 -10.14 -3.71 -25.88
C ASP A 334 -11.62 -3.94 -26.22
N SER A 335 -11.84 -4.50 -27.41
CA SER A 335 -13.14 -4.66 -28.07
C SER A 335 -13.85 -5.98 -27.76
N PHE A 336 -13.65 -6.54 -26.56
CA PHE A 336 -14.08 -7.87 -26.12
C PHE A 336 -13.08 -9.00 -26.42
N ARG A 337 -12.54 -9.51 -25.30
CA ARG A 337 -11.82 -10.76 -25.14
C ARG A 337 -10.41 -10.78 -25.75
N TRP A 338 -9.50 -10.50 -24.83
CA TRP A 338 -8.09 -10.88 -24.80
C TRP A 338 -7.18 -9.94 -25.59
N ILE A 339 -6.49 -9.06 -24.87
CA ILE A 339 -5.20 -8.55 -25.32
C ILE A 339 -4.14 -9.32 -24.53
N LEU A 340 -3.47 -10.25 -25.22
CA LEU A 340 -2.24 -10.87 -24.73
C LEU A 340 -1.13 -9.82 -24.86
N GLY A 341 -0.71 -9.25 -23.73
CA GLY A 341 0.52 -8.47 -23.66
C GLY A 341 1.68 -9.42 -23.34
N SER A 342 2.67 -9.55 -24.22
CA SER A 342 3.95 -10.13 -23.81
C SER A 342 4.69 -9.09 -22.98
N LEU A 343 4.92 -9.40 -21.71
CA LEU A 343 5.81 -8.59 -20.88
C LEU A 343 7.22 -9.13 -21.11
N VAL A 344 7.99 -8.34 -21.86
CA VAL A 344 9.46 -8.31 -21.89
C VAL A 344 10.16 -9.28 -22.86
N ARG A 345 10.76 -8.67 -23.90
CA ARG A 345 12.03 -9.14 -24.49
C ARG A 345 13.14 -8.90 -23.48
N TYR A 346 13.68 -9.94 -22.86
CA TYR A 346 14.95 -9.84 -22.13
C TYR A 346 16.09 -9.87 -23.15
N SER A 347 16.71 -8.71 -23.39
CA SER A 347 18.10 -8.65 -23.84
C SER A 347 18.95 -8.96 -22.60
N TYR A 348 19.54 -10.15 -22.53
CA TYR A 348 20.63 -10.45 -21.59
C TYR A 348 21.93 -9.78 -22.04
#